data_AF-A0A1X1T707-F1
#
_entry.id   AF-A0A1X1T707-F1
#
_cell.length_a   1.000
_cell.length_b   1.000
_cell.length_c   1.000
_cell.angle_alpha   90.00
_cell.angle_beta   90.00
_cell.angle_gamma   90.00
#
_symmetry.space_group_name_H-M   'P 1'
#
loop_
_entity.id
_entity.type
_entity.pdbx_description
1 polymer ?
#
loop_
_entity_poly.entity_id
_entity_poly.type
_entity_poly.pdbx_seq_one_letter_code
_entity_poly.pdbx_strand_id
1 'polypeptide(L)'
;MTTTTTTAPDSRRLQFLDDYCPECNPAGHHADSRVRLATLTGPTEVTRGGGGWAVCRYECGGCGHQWQRDDLWTAESAGLSAA
;
A
#
# COMPACT_ATOMS: atom_id res chain seq x y z
N MET A 1 -9.50 -27.02 -12.34
CA MET A 1 -8.11 -26.53 -12.23
C MET A 1 -8.19 -25.02 -12.12
N THR A 2 -7.93 -24.48 -10.93
CA THR A 2 -7.99 -23.04 -10.68
C THR A 2 -6.58 -22.51 -10.85
N THR A 3 -6.35 -21.74 -11.91
CA THR A 3 -5.04 -21.19 -12.25
C THR A 3 -4.81 -19.94 -11.41
N THR A 4 -3.99 -20.05 -10.36
CA THR A 4 -3.60 -18.91 -9.53
C THR A 4 -2.45 -18.18 -10.22
N THR A 5 -2.76 -17.13 -10.98
CA THR A 5 -1.75 -16.27 -11.60
C THR A 5 -1.11 -15.41 -10.51
N THR A 6 0.08 -15.77 -10.05
CA THR A 6 0.93 -14.85 -9.27
C THR A 6 1.59 -13.90 -10.26
N THR A 7 0.90 -12.82 -10.61
CA THR A 7 1.54 -11.70 -11.30
C THR A 7 2.52 -11.09 -10.30
N ALA A 8 3.83 -11.22 -10.53
CA ALA A 8 4.79 -10.41 -9.79
C ALA A 8 4.34 -8.95 -9.94
N PRO A 9 4.02 -8.24 -8.84
CA PRO A 9 3.41 -6.93 -8.95
C PRO A 9 4.37 -6.04 -9.72
N ASP A 10 3.87 -5.41 -10.77
CA ASP A 10 4.61 -4.37 -11.48
C ASP A 10 4.93 -3.29 -10.44
N SER A 11 6.19 -3.23 -10.00
CA SER A 11 6.64 -2.32 -8.96
C SER A 11 6.48 -0.85 -9.37
N ARG A 12 6.25 -0.56 -10.66
CA ARG A 12 5.83 0.77 -11.13
C ARG A 12 4.39 1.11 -10.82
N ARG A 13 3.47 0.14 -10.74
CA ARG A 13 2.08 0.37 -10.36
C ARG A 13 1.90 0.54 -8.85
N LEU A 14 2.75 -0.13 -8.04
CA LEU A 14 2.68 -0.02 -6.58
C LEU A 14 3.21 1.31 -6.02
N GLN A 15 4.04 2.05 -6.76
CA GLN A 15 4.55 3.38 -6.35
C GLN A 15 3.44 4.41 -6.09
N PHE A 16 2.22 4.17 -6.56
CA PHE A 16 1.07 5.04 -6.32
C PHE A 16 0.21 4.58 -5.13
N LEU A 17 0.56 3.47 -4.48
CA LEU A 17 -0.16 2.91 -3.33
C LEU A 17 0.62 3.08 -2.03
N ASP A 18 1.70 3.86 -2.04
CA ASP A 18 2.54 4.09 -0.88
C ASP A 18 1.79 4.84 0.22
N ASP A 19 2.06 4.47 1.47
CA ASP A 19 1.61 5.20 2.67
C ASP A 19 2.81 5.57 3.53
N TYR A 20 2.64 6.54 4.43
CA TYR A 20 3.68 6.87 5.41
C TYR A 20 3.55 5.96 6.63
N CYS A 21 4.67 5.42 7.12
CA CYS A 21 4.66 4.63 8.35
C CYS A 21 4.12 5.49 9.52
N PRO A 22 3.02 5.10 10.19
CA PRO A 22 2.39 5.92 11.22
C PRO A 22 3.24 6.06 12.49
N GLU A 23 4.11 5.10 12.78
CA GLU A 23 5.04 5.16 13.91
C GLU A 23 6.23 6.10 13.63
N CYS A 24 6.80 6.06 12.42
CA CYS A 24 7.94 6.92 12.07
C CYS A 24 7.52 8.32 11.62
N ASN A 25 6.32 8.47 11.07
CA ASN A 25 5.78 9.73 10.57
C ASN A 25 4.28 9.87 10.91
N PRO A 26 3.95 10.16 12.17
CA PRO A 26 2.55 10.37 12.58
C PRO A 26 1.91 11.62 11.95
N ALA A 27 2.71 12.56 11.43
CA ALA A 27 2.22 13.73 10.71
C ALA A 27 1.86 13.43 9.25
N GLY A 28 2.20 12.24 8.74
CA GLY A 28 1.94 11.81 7.38
C GLY A 28 2.42 12.82 6.33
N HIS A 29 1.52 13.26 5.47
CA HIS A 29 1.83 14.21 4.41
C HIS A 29 2.29 15.59 4.93
N HIS A 30 1.95 15.95 6.17
CA HIS A 30 2.29 17.25 6.76
C HIS A 30 3.71 17.31 7.34
N ALA A 31 4.44 16.19 7.38
CA ALA A 31 5.84 16.20 7.79
C ALA A 31 6.75 16.92 6.77
N ASP A 32 7.95 17.26 7.21
CA ASP A 32 8.97 17.77 6.31
C ASP A 32 9.32 16.76 5.21
N SER A 33 9.88 17.26 4.12
CA SER A 33 10.13 16.45 2.92
C SER A 33 11.06 15.27 3.17
N ARG A 34 12.03 15.37 4.09
CA ARG A 34 12.97 14.28 4.38
C ARG A 34 12.29 13.18 5.17
N VAL A 35 11.47 13.53 6.16
CA VAL A 35 10.69 12.55 6.93
C VAL A 35 9.70 11.84 6.03
N ARG A 36 8.99 12.55 5.14
CA ARG A 36 8.11 11.91 4.15
C ARG A 36 8.86 10.90 3.28
N LEU A 37 9.99 11.30 2.69
CA LEU A 37 10.79 10.40 1.85
C LEU A 37 11.32 9.18 2.60
N ALA A 38 11.74 9.37 3.86
CA ALA A 38 12.28 8.29 4.68
C ALA A 38 11.22 7.30 5.18
N THR A 39 9.94 7.70 5.19
CA THR A 39 8.83 6.90 5.76
C THR A 39 7.81 6.43 4.73
N LEU A 40 7.95 6.86 3.47
CA LEU A 40 7.15 6.40 2.35
C LEU A 40 7.38 4.90 2.15
N THR A 41 6.33 4.12 2.28
CA THR A 41 6.37 2.66 2.30
C THR A 41 5.35 2.11 1.32
N GLY A 42 5.83 1.33 0.34
CA GLY A 42 4.95 0.60 -0.57
C GLY A 42 4.33 -0.63 0.10
N PRO A 43 3.17 -1.07 -0.38
CA PRO A 43 2.50 -2.23 0.19
C PRO A 43 3.27 -3.52 -0.10
N THR A 44 3.31 -4.42 0.88
CA THR A 44 3.82 -5.78 0.74
C THR A 44 2.77 -6.71 0.12
N GLU A 45 1.49 -6.37 0.27
CA GLU A 45 0.37 -7.12 -0.26
C GLU A 45 -0.79 -6.16 -0.57
N VAL A 46 -1.49 -6.44 -1.68
CA VAL A 46 -2.67 -5.70 -2.12
C VAL A 46 -3.76 -6.70 -2.49
N THR A 47 -4.92 -6.60 -1.85
CA THR A 47 -6.07 -7.48 -2.08
C THR A 47 -7.35 -6.67 -2.28
N ARG A 48 -8.39 -7.32 -2.83
CA ARG A 48 -9.71 -6.70 -2.99
C ARG A 48 -10.45 -6.73 -1.65
N GLY A 49 -10.83 -5.56 -1.15
CA GLY A 49 -11.72 -5.39 0.00
C GLY A 49 -13.19 -5.40 -0.38
N GLY A 50 -14.03 -5.25 0.65
CA GLY A 50 -15.46 -4.98 0.46
C GLY A 50 -15.70 -3.57 -0.12
N GLY A 51 -16.88 -3.36 -0.71
CA GLY A 51 -17.31 -2.01 -1.11
C GLY A 51 -16.49 -1.34 -2.22
N GLY A 52 -15.70 -2.11 -2.99
CA GLY A 52 -14.88 -1.57 -4.08
C GLY A 52 -13.52 -1.01 -3.65
N TRP A 53 -13.14 -1.16 -2.39
CA TRP A 53 -11.85 -0.71 -1.86
C TRP A 53 -10.75 -1.76 -2.04
N ALA A 54 -9.49 -1.32 -2.06
CA ALA A 54 -8.33 -2.19 -1.93
C ALA A 54 -7.92 -2.27 -0.46
N VAL A 55 -7.54 -3.45 -0.01
CA VAL A 55 -6.88 -3.65 1.28
C VAL A 55 -5.39 -3.78 1.02
N CYS A 56 -4.63 -2.79 1.49
CA CYS A 56 -3.17 -2.76 1.38
C CYS A 56 -2.54 -3.06 2.74
N ARG A 57 -1.56 -3.97 2.75
CA ARG A 57 -0.72 -4.27 3.92
C ARG A 57 0.68 -3.72 3.68
N TYR A 58 1.29 -3.19 4.72
CA TYR A 58 2.59 -2.51 4.67
C TYR A 58 3.51 -3.02 5.78
N GLU A 59 4.80 -2.97 5.53
CA GLU A 59 5.85 -3.21 6.51
C GLU A 59 6.95 -2.14 6.35
N CYS A 60 7.19 -1.36 7.40
CA CYS A 60 8.19 -0.30 7.35
C CYS A 60 9.60 -0.91 7.37
N GLY A 61 10.36 -0.73 6.29
CA GLY A 61 11.76 -1.17 6.25
C GLY A 61 12.70 -0.46 7.24
N GLY A 62 12.26 0.67 7.84
CA GLY A 62 13.02 1.42 8.83
C GLY A 62 12.84 0.92 10.26
N CYS A 63 11.58 0.76 10.72
CA CYS A 63 11.26 0.40 12.10
C CYS A 63 10.61 -0.99 12.27
N GLY A 64 10.26 -1.68 11.18
CA GLY A 64 9.57 -2.97 11.20
C GLY A 64 8.08 -2.92 11.54
N HIS A 65 7.50 -1.73 11.73
CA HIS A 65 6.07 -1.59 12.01
C HIS A 65 5.24 -2.09 10.83
N GLN A 66 4.21 -2.88 11.13
CA GLN A 66 3.27 -3.43 10.15
C GLN A 66 1.89 -2.81 10.34
N TRP A 67 1.25 -2.41 9.25
CA TRP A 67 -0.10 -1.84 9.28
C TRP A 67 -0.89 -2.20 8.03
N GLN A 68 -2.19 -1.92 8.09
CA GLN A 68 -3.14 -2.17 7.01
C GLN A 68 -4.00 -0.93 6.79
N ARG A 69 -4.34 -0.65 5.53
CA ARG A 69 -5.27 0.40 5.12
C ARG A 69 -6.28 -0.16 4.12
N ASP A 70 -7.54 0.20 4.28
CA ASP A 70 -8.66 -0.15 3.40
C ASP A 70 -9.47 1.08 2.95
N ASP A 71 -8.93 2.27 3.22
CA ASP A 71 -9.59 3.57 3.06
C ASP A 71 -8.85 4.51 2.09
N LEU A 72 -7.61 4.19 1.71
CA LEU A 72 -6.80 5.04 0.83
C LEU A 72 -7.08 4.85 -0.66
N TRP A 73 -7.33 3.60 -1.07
CA TRP A 73 -7.27 3.21 -2.48
C TRP A 73 -8.49 2.39 -2.88
N THR A 74 -9.04 2.66 -4.06
CA THR A 74 -10.05 1.78 -4.64
C THR A 74 -9.39 0.54 -5.24
N ALA A 75 -10.14 -0.56 -5.35
CA ALA A 75 -9.67 -1.77 -6.03
C ALA A 75 -9.26 -1.46 -7.48
N GLU A 76 -10.00 -0.56 -8.14
CA GLU A 76 -9.70 -0.09 -9.50
C GLU A 76 -8.39 0.69 -9.56
N SER A 77 -8.16 1.67 -8.67
CA SER A 77 -6.90 2.44 -8.66
C SER A 77 -5.70 1.57 -8.32
N ALA A 78 -5.91 0.50 -7.53
CA ALA A 78 -4.91 -0.52 -7.24
C ALA A 78 -4.68 -1.52 -8.41
N GLY A 79 -5.39 -1.37 -9.53
CA GLY A 79 -5.25 -2.24 -10.70
C GLY A 79 -5.88 -3.63 -10.54
N LEU A 80 -6.74 -3.83 -9.54
CA LEU A 80 -7.48 -5.06 -9.34
C LEU A 80 -8.70 -5.05 -10.27
N SER A 81 -8.70 -5.94 -11.28
CA SER A 81 -9.84 -6.08 -12.20
C SER A 81 -11.13 -6.42 -11.44
N ALA A 82 -12.28 -6.04 -12.03
CA ALA A 82 -13.57 -6.59 -11.60
C ALA A 82 -13.53 -8.13 -11.73
N ALA A 83 -14.12 -8.81 -10.76
CA ALA A 83 -14.31 -10.26 -10.82
C ALA A 83 -15.41 -10.60 -11.84
#